data_AF-A0A6I3E6L9-F1
#
_entry.id   AF-A0A6I3E6L9-F1
#
_cell.length_a   1.000
_cell.length_b   1.000
_cell.length_c   1.000
_cell.angle_alpha   90.00
_cell.angle_beta   90.00
_cell.angle_gamma   90.00
#
_symmetry.space_group_name_H-M   'P 1'
#
loop_
_entity.id
_entity.type
_entity.pdbx_description
1 polymer ?
#
loop_
_entity_poly.entity_id
_entity_poly.type
_entity_poly.pdbx_seq_one_letter_code
_entity_poly.pdbx_strand_id
1 'polypeptide(L)'
;MGSILNPLYIAVSAVIMAIHKILSPIFGTNSGVTWTLAIVGLVILIRIILIPLFVKQIKSQRALTALQPHMKAIQTKYKDDRQKQSEEMMKLYKEHKTNPLASCFPILAQAPIFFALFTVLNGIGKNPP
;
A
#
# COMPACT_ATOMS: atom_id res chain seq x y z
N MET A 1 3.27 0.50 26.19
CA MET A 1 3.47 0.70 24.73
C MET A 1 4.84 0.16 24.35
N GLY A 2 4.92 -0.88 23.52
CA GLY A 2 6.17 -1.60 23.25
C GLY A 2 7.26 -0.76 22.56
N SER A 3 8.51 -1.03 22.93
CA SER A 3 9.74 -0.35 22.48
C SER A 3 9.88 -0.17 20.96
N ILE A 4 9.22 -1.02 20.16
CA ILE A 4 9.25 -1.02 18.69
C ILE A 4 8.56 0.21 18.06
N LEU A 5 7.51 0.75 18.68
CA LEU A 5 6.76 1.90 18.13
C LEU A 5 7.38 3.25 18.53
N ASN A 6 8.33 3.24 19.48
CA ASN A 6 8.94 4.45 20.02
C ASN A 6 9.73 5.28 18.98
N PRO A 7 10.61 4.71 18.13
CA PRO A 7 11.34 5.50 17.14
C PRO A 7 10.44 6.11 16.08
N LEU A 8 9.37 5.40 15.67
CA LEU A 8 8.37 5.93 14.74
C LEU A 8 7.60 7.09 15.36
N TYR A 9 7.18 6.95 16.62
CA TYR A 9 6.50 7.99 17.37
C TYR A 9 7.37 9.26 17.52
N ILE A 10 8.65 9.09 17.86
CA ILE A 10 9.61 10.19 17.97
C ILE A 10 9.79 10.91 16.63
N ALA A 11 9.95 10.15 15.54
CA ALA A 11 10.11 10.74 14.20
C ALA A 11 8.88 11.53 13.76
N VAL A 12 7.68 10.97 13.91
CA VAL A 12 6.43 11.65 13.54
C VAL A 12 6.21 12.89 14.42
N SER A 13 6.42 12.78 15.73
CA SER A 13 6.27 13.89 16.67
C SER A 13 7.24 15.03 16.36
N ALA A 14 8.50 14.72 16.04
CA ALA A 14 9.50 15.71 15.67
C ALA A 14 9.10 16.49 14.41
N VAL A 15 8.58 15.80 13.39
CA VAL A 15 8.13 16.44 12.15
C VAL A 15 6.91 17.33 12.38
N ILE A 16 5.90 16.85 13.11
CA ILE A 16 4.71 17.64 13.44
C ILE A 16 5.10 18.89 14.24
N MET A 17 5.95 18.75 15.26
CA MET A 17 6.39 19.88 16.08
C MET A 17 7.23 20.88 15.28
N ALA A 18 8.07 20.41 14.35
CA ALA A 18 8.83 21.29 13.46
C ALA A 18 7.90 22.13 12.58
N ILE A 19 6.89 21.51 11.95
CA ILE A 19 5.93 22.22 11.11
C ILE A 19 5.07 23.17 11.97
N HIS A 20 4.60 22.72 13.13
CA HIS A 20 3.83 23.56 14.05
C HIS A 20 4.62 24.78 14.52
N LYS A 21 5.91 24.63 14.84
CA LYS A 21 6.77 25.75 15.24
C LYS A 21 6.98 26.78 14.12
N ILE A 22 7.06 26.33 12.86
CA ILE A 22 7.17 27.19 11.68
C ILE A 22 5.85 27.96 11.43
N LEU A 23 4.70 27.32 11.64
CA LEU A 23 3.39 27.93 11.39
C LEU A 23 2.85 28.77 12.55
N SER A 24 3.28 28.49 13.79
CA SER A 24 2.92 29.22 15.00
C SER A 24 3.01 30.76 14.91
N PRO A 25 4.09 31.37 14.37
CA PRO A 25 4.18 32.83 14.27
C PRO A 25 3.18 33.46 13.29
N ILE A 26 2.59 32.67 12.38
CA ILE A 26 1.67 33.15 11.34
C ILE A 26 0.20 32.93 11.75
N PHE A 27 -0.12 31.77 12.33
CA PHE A 27 -1.50 31.34 12.59
C PHE A 27 -1.87 31.26 14.09
N GLY A 28 -0.89 31.50 14.98
CA GLY A 28 -1.06 31.44 16.43
C GLY A 28 -0.84 30.04 17.02
N THR A 29 -0.25 30.00 18.22
CA THR A 29 0.24 28.77 18.87
C THR A 29 -0.86 27.78 19.26
N ASN A 30 -2.08 28.26 19.54
CA ASN A 30 -3.21 27.44 19.99
C ASN A 30 -4.37 27.40 19.00
N SER A 31 -4.14 27.83 17.74
CA SER A 31 -5.16 27.79 16.71
C SER A 31 -5.31 26.36 16.17
N GLY A 32 -6.55 25.87 16.08
CA GLY A 32 -6.86 24.60 15.41
C GLY A 32 -6.33 24.55 13.98
N VAL A 33 -6.23 25.71 13.31
CA VAL A 33 -5.69 25.84 11.95
C VAL A 33 -4.21 25.46 11.89
N THR A 34 -3.40 25.87 12.88
CA THR A 34 -1.97 25.54 12.96
C THR A 34 -1.78 24.02 13.09
N TRP A 35 -2.63 23.36 13.89
CA TRP A 35 -2.61 21.91 14.04
C TRP A 35 -3.07 21.17 12.77
N THR A 36 -4.16 21.60 12.14
CA THR A 36 -4.64 21.00 10.88
C THR A 36 -3.59 21.12 9.78
N LEU A 37 -2.99 22.30 9.61
CA LEU A 37 -1.94 22.51 8.61
C LEU A 37 -0.67 21.71 8.92
N ALA A 38 -0.32 21.50 10.19
CA ALA A 38 0.79 20.64 10.57
C ALA A 38 0.56 19.17 10.16
N ILE A 39 -0.66 18.66 10.36
CA ILE A 39 -1.05 17.31 9.93
C ILE A 39 -1.05 17.20 8.41
N VAL A 40 -1.64 18.16 7.71
CA VAL A 40 -1.64 18.18 6.23
C VAL A 40 -0.22 18.19 5.68
N GLY A 41 0.65 19.02 6.26
CA GLY A 41 2.08 19.08 5.90
C GLY A 41 2.79 17.76 6.12
N LEU A 42 2.55 17.08 7.25
CA LEU A 42 3.07 15.74 7.51
C LEU A 42 2.61 14.73 6.43
N VAL A 43 1.32 14.73 6.08
CA VAL A 43 0.79 13.82 5.05
C VAL A 43 1.45 14.08 3.70
N ILE A 44 1.61 15.34 3.30
CA ILE A 44 2.28 15.71 2.05
C ILE A 44 3.74 15.24 2.07
N LEU A 45 4.47 15.49 3.16
CA LEU A 45 5.87 15.08 3.32
C LEU A 45 6.01 13.56 3.20
N ILE A 46 5.18 12.80 3.90
CA ILE A 46 5.19 11.33 3.82
C ILE A 46 4.88 10.88 2.39
N ARG A 47 3.90 11.48 1.73
CA ARG A 47 3.54 11.16 0.34
C ARG A 47 4.73 11.39 -0.59
N ILE A 48 5.43 12.51 -0.47
CA ILE A 48 6.61 12.84 -1.27
C ILE A 48 7.73 11.79 -1.07
N ILE A 49 8.03 11.43 0.17
CA ILE A 49 9.05 10.42 0.48
C ILE A 49 8.67 9.05 -0.12
N LEU A 50 7.39 8.73 -0.16
CA LEU A 50 6.89 7.47 -0.71
C LEU A 50 6.72 7.47 -2.24
N ILE A 51 6.81 8.60 -2.94
CA ILE A 51 6.72 8.68 -4.42
C ILE A 51 7.63 7.67 -5.12
N PRO A 52 8.95 7.56 -4.84
CA PRO A 52 9.81 6.61 -5.55
C PRO A 52 9.36 5.15 -5.33
N LEU A 53 8.81 4.84 -4.16
CA LEU A 53 8.26 3.52 -3.86
C LEU A 53 6.97 3.27 -4.66
N PHE A 54 6.07 4.25 -4.73
CA PHE A 54 4.86 4.16 -5.57
C PHE A 54 5.21 4.03 -7.05
N VAL A 55 6.20 4.76 -7.56
CA VAL A 55 6.64 4.64 -8.95
C VAL A 55 7.16 3.24 -9.26
N LYS A 56 7.94 2.64 -8.36
CA LYS A 56 8.38 1.24 -8.50
C LYS A 56 7.19 0.26 -8.51
N GLN A 57 6.21 0.46 -7.64
CA GLN A 57 4.98 -0.35 -7.62
C GLN A 57 4.19 -0.23 -8.94
N ILE A 58 4.02 0.98 -9.47
CA ILE A 58 3.30 1.22 -10.74
C ILE A 58 4.05 0.60 -11.92
N LYS A 59 5.38 0.71 -11.96
CA LYS A 59 6.20 0.09 -13.01
C LYS A 59 6.04 -1.43 -13.02
N SER A 60 6.03 -2.06 -11.84
CA SER A 60 5.80 -3.51 -11.71
C SER A 60 4.41 -3.91 -12.21
N GLN A 61 3.38 -3.11 -11.92
CA GLN A 61 2.02 -3.39 -12.39
C GLN A 61 1.91 -3.29 -13.92
N ARG A 62 2.49 -2.23 -14.52
CA ARG A 62 2.50 -2.07 -15.99
C ARG A 62 3.22 -3.22 -16.70
N ALA A 63 4.32 -3.72 -16.14
CA ALA A 63 5.04 -4.87 -16.70
C ALA A 63 4.11 -6.10 -16.79
N LEU A 64 3.33 -6.39 -15.75
CA LEU A 64 2.35 -7.50 -15.77
C LEU A 64 1.22 -7.26 -16.77
N THR A 65 0.75 -6.02 -16.92
CA THR A 65 -0.25 -5.68 -17.96
C THR A 65 0.30 -5.97 -19.36
N ALA A 66 1.57 -5.67 -19.62
CA ALA A 66 2.21 -5.98 -20.90
C ALA A 66 2.32 -7.50 -21.16
N LEU A 67 2.36 -8.32 -20.11
CA LEU A 67 2.39 -9.79 -20.23
C LEU A 67 1.01 -10.42 -20.45
N GLN A 68 -0.09 -9.70 -20.22
CA GLN A 68 -1.45 -10.21 -20.44
C GLN A 68 -1.70 -10.87 -21.81
N PRO A 69 -1.27 -10.30 -22.95
CA PRO A 69 -1.44 -10.96 -24.25
C PRO A 69 -0.70 -12.31 -24.33
N HIS A 70 0.53 -12.39 -23.82
CA HIS A 70 1.32 -13.63 -23.81
C HIS A 70 0.71 -14.68 -22.88
N MET A 71 0.21 -14.27 -21.72
CA MET A 71 -0.54 -15.16 -20.82
C MET A 71 -1.78 -15.72 -21.52
N LYS A 72 -2.55 -14.89 -22.23
CA LYS A 72 -3.72 -15.35 -22.99
C LYS A 72 -3.32 -16.34 -24.09
N ALA A 73 -2.22 -16.10 -24.80
CA ALA A 73 -1.73 -17.01 -25.84
C ALA A 73 -1.37 -18.39 -25.28
N ILE A 74 -0.69 -18.45 -24.12
CA ILE A 74 -0.40 -19.71 -23.41
C ILE A 74 -1.70 -20.40 -22.98
N GLN A 75 -2.66 -19.63 -22.44
CA GLN A 75 -3.95 -20.18 -22.02
C GLN A 75 -4.75 -20.76 -23.18
N THR A 76 -4.72 -20.14 -24.36
CA THR A 76 -5.38 -20.68 -25.56
C THR A 76 -4.65 -21.89 -26.13
N LYS A 77 -3.31 -21.91 -26.08
CA LYS A 77 -2.49 -22.99 -26.65
C LYS A 77 -2.53 -24.28 -25.82
N TYR A 78 -2.64 -24.17 -24.50
CA TYR A 78 -2.63 -25.30 -23.56
C TYR A 78 -3.94 -25.42 -22.78
N LYS A 79 -5.08 -25.10 -23.40
CA LYS A 79 -6.40 -25.09 -22.75
C LYS A 79 -6.76 -26.42 -22.07
N ASP A 80 -6.36 -27.54 -22.69
CA ASP A 80 -6.65 -28.90 -22.22
C ASP A 80 -5.56 -29.49 -21.32
N ASP A 81 -4.41 -28.81 -21.19
CA ASP A 81 -3.25 -29.27 -20.40
C ASP A 81 -2.86 -28.21 -19.35
N ARG A 82 -3.56 -28.26 -18.20
CA ARG A 82 -3.34 -27.33 -17.09
C ARG A 82 -1.91 -27.42 -16.51
N GLN A 83 -1.27 -28.58 -16.58
CA GLN A 83 0.10 -28.75 -16.08
C GLN A 83 1.07 -27.97 -16.96
N LYS A 84 1.03 -28.17 -18.28
CA LYS A 84 1.86 -27.40 -19.22
C LYS A 84 1.54 -25.91 -19.20
N GLN A 85 0.26 -25.55 -19.07
CA GLN A 85 -0.16 -24.16 -18.93
C GLN A 85 0.51 -23.48 -17.72
N SER A 86 0.52 -24.13 -16.56
CA SER A 86 1.18 -23.60 -15.35
C SER A 86 2.70 -23.47 -15.52
N GLU A 87 3.33 -24.47 -16.12
CA GLU A 87 4.78 -24.49 -16.35
C GLU A 87 5.22 -23.38 -17.32
N GLU A 88 4.53 -23.22 -18.45
CA GLU A 88 4.82 -22.19 -19.45
C GLU A 88 4.50 -20.78 -18.93
N MET A 89 3.44 -20.61 -18.14
CA MET A 89 3.19 -19.33 -17.46
C MET A 89 4.34 -18.98 -16.48
N MET A 90 4.86 -19.96 -15.74
CA MET A 90 5.98 -19.74 -14.83
C MET A 90 7.28 -19.42 -15.60
N LYS A 91 7.53 -20.07 -16.75
CA LYS A 91 8.65 -19.73 -17.64
C LYS A 91 8.54 -18.30 -18.16
N LEU A 92 7.36 -17.90 -18.64
CA LEU A 92 7.10 -16.53 -19.11
C LEU A 92 7.39 -15.48 -18.03
N TYR A 93 6.97 -15.72 -16.78
CA TYR A 93 7.28 -14.80 -15.67
C TYR A 93 8.79 -14.72 -15.37
N LYS A 94 9.52 -15.85 -15.45
CA LYS A 94 10.97 -15.90 -15.25
C LYS A 94 11.74 -15.20 -16.37
N GLU A 95 11.38 -15.45 -17.63
CA GLU A 95 12.01 -14.82 -18.80
C GLU A 95 11.86 -13.30 -18.77
N HIS A 96 10.68 -12.82 -18.40
CA HIS A 96 10.40 -11.38 -18.30
C HIS A 96 10.74 -10.78 -16.94
N LYS A 97 11.37 -11.54 -16.03
CA LYS A 97 11.79 -11.11 -14.69
C LYS A 97 10.69 -10.36 -13.91
N THR A 98 9.43 -10.73 -14.13
CA THR A 98 8.29 -10.03 -13.58
C THR A 98 7.69 -10.87 -12.45
N ASN A 99 7.57 -10.30 -11.24
CA ASN A 99 7.07 -11.04 -10.09
C ASN A 99 5.54 -10.82 -9.93
N PRO A 100 4.68 -11.85 -10.15
CA PRO A 100 3.24 -11.72 -9.99
C PRO A 100 2.82 -11.33 -8.56
N LEU A 101 3.62 -11.69 -7.55
CA LEU A 101 3.35 -11.38 -6.15
C LEU A 101 3.55 -9.89 -5.82
N ALA A 102 4.38 -9.17 -6.60
CA ALA A 102 4.58 -7.74 -6.40
C ALA A 102 3.30 -6.94 -6.66
N SER A 103 2.40 -7.46 -7.50
CA SER A 103 1.14 -6.80 -7.83
C SER A 103 -0.01 -7.17 -6.89
N CYS A 104 0.04 -8.32 -6.20
CA CYS A 104 -0.96 -8.64 -5.17
C CYS A 104 -0.58 -8.07 -3.79
N PHE A 105 0.66 -7.60 -3.60
CA PHE A 105 1.14 -7.02 -2.34
C PHE A 105 0.22 -5.93 -1.75
N PRO A 106 -0.35 -4.98 -2.53
CA PRO A 106 -1.28 -3.98 -1.97
C PRO A 106 -2.57 -4.59 -1.43
N ILE A 107 -3.11 -5.60 -2.13
CA ILE A 107 -4.34 -6.30 -1.72
C ILE A 107 -4.07 -7.16 -0.48
N LEU A 108 -2.94 -7.86 -0.46
CA LEU A 108 -2.53 -8.67 0.69
C LEU A 108 -2.25 -7.81 1.93
N ALA A 109 -1.71 -6.61 1.77
CA ALA A 109 -1.51 -5.66 2.88
C ALA A 109 -2.84 -5.11 3.42
N GLN A 110 -3.89 -5.01 2.58
CA GLN A 110 -5.20 -4.50 2.98
C GLN A 110 -6.15 -5.60 3.51
N ALA A 111 -5.96 -6.85 3.11
CA ALA A 111 -6.80 -7.98 3.52
C ALA A 111 -6.98 -8.10 5.06
N PRO A 112 -5.95 -7.91 5.91
CA PRO A 112 -6.12 -7.96 7.37
C PRO A 112 -7.11 -6.93 7.90
N ILE A 113 -7.11 -5.72 7.34
CA ILE A 113 -8.02 -4.64 7.74
C ILE A 113 -9.46 -5.02 7.37
N PHE A 114 -9.65 -5.59 6.18
CA PHE A 114 -10.95 -6.09 5.74
C PHE A 114 -11.48 -7.23 6.62
N PHE A 115 -10.64 -8.20 6.97
CA PHE A 115 -11.01 -9.30 7.88
C PHE A 115 -11.37 -8.80 9.28
N ALA A 116 -10.65 -7.81 9.81
CA ALA A 116 -10.98 -7.19 11.09
C ALA A 116 -12.37 -6.54 11.05
N LEU A 117 -12.67 -5.78 9.99
CA LEU A 117 -13.98 -5.15 9.79
C LEU A 117 -15.11 -6.19 9.66
N PHE A 118 -14.93 -7.23 8.84
CA PHE A 118 -15.91 -8.29 8.68
C PHE A 118 -16.19 -9.04 9.99
N THR A 119 -15.15 -9.29 10.80
CA THR A 119 -15.29 -9.96 12.10
C THR A 119 -16.07 -9.10 13.10
N VAL A 120 -15.80 -7.79 13.15
CA VAL A 120 -16.53 -6.85 14.01
C VAL A 120 -17.99 -6.72 13.58
N LEU A 121 -18.25 -6.54 12.28
CA LEU A 121 -19.61 -6.41 11.75
C LEU A 121 -20.44 -7.69 11.93
N ASN A 122 -19.85 -8.87 11.73
CA ASN A 122 -20.53 -10.14 12.02
C ASN A 122 -20.78 -10.35 13.52
N GLY A 123 -19.90 -9.83 14.38
CA GLY A 123 -20.10 -9.84 15.83
C GLY A 123 -21.33 -9.02 16.23
N ILE A 124 -21.44 -7.79 15.73
CA ILE A 124 -22.59 -6.90 15.96
C ILE A 124 -23.88 -7.49 15.36
N GLY A 125 -23.81 -8.10 14.18
CA GLY A 125 -24.99 -8.70 13.54
C GLY A 125 -25.53 -9.94 14.27
N LYS A 126 -24.70 -10.65 15.03
CA LYS A 126 -25.12 -11.82 15.82
C LYS A 126 -25.61 -11.47 17.22
N ASN A 127 -25.08 -10.41 17.82
CA ASN A 127 -25.54 -9.86 19.09
C ASN A 127 -25.68 -8.34 18.93
N PRO A 128 -26.86 -7.84 18.53
CA PRO A 128 -27.10 -6.41 18.53
C PRO A 128 -26.96 -5.89 19.98
N PRO A 129 -26.38 -4.70 20.19
CA PRO A 129 -26.33 -4.07 21.51
C PRO A 129 -27.72 -3.81 22.07
#